data_AF-A0A1R1XU35-F1
#
_entry.id   AF-A0A1R1XU35-F1
#
_cell.length_a   1.000
_cell.length_b   1.000
_cell.length_c   1.000
_cell.angle_alpha   90.00
_cell.angle_beta   90.00
_cell.angle_gamma   90.00
#
_symmetry.space_group_name_H-M   'P 1'
#
loop_
_entity.id
_entity.type
_entity.pdbx_description
1 polymer ?
#
loop_
_entity_poly.entity_id
_entity_poly.type
_entity_poly.pdbx_seq_one_letter_code
_entity_poly.pdbx_strand_id
1 'polypeptide(L)'
;MDSLHPSSRLSPGIEKVNIGAPKLIPQKSKVEKNDDEPVVILNKFMKPDFVAENYLMETLENATEPSIRHFRKSLEGIKKVATQSLQKNVYKDYKDFVVITREINSVIF
;
A
#
# COMPACT_ATOMS: atom_id res chain seq x y z
N MET A 1 24.07 -18.84 -48.97
CA MET A 1 23.03 -19.88 -48.83
C MET A 1 22.71 -19.98 -47.37
N ASP A 2 21.60 -19.34 -47.01
CA ASP A 2 21.04 -19.26 -45.66
C ASP A 2 20.64 -20.63 -45.14
N SER A 3 20.92 -20.91 -43.87
CA SER A 3 20.42 -22.10 -43.18
C SER A 3 19.86 -21.69 -41.83
N LEU A 4 18.57 -21.97 -41.69
CA LEU A 4 17.65 -21.49 -40.68
C LEU A 4 17.98 -22.00 -39.27
N HIS A 5 17.98 -21.09 -38.30
CA HIS A 5 17.87 -21.40 -36.87
C HIS A 5 16.38 -21.61 -36.53
N PRO A 6 15.98 -22.64 -35.76
CA PRO A 6 14.59 -22.81 -35.37
C PRO A 6 14.20 -21.73 -34.33
N SER A 7 13.23 -20.91 -34.71
CA SER A 7 12.62 -19.89 -33.87
C SER A 7 11.82 -20.56 -32.74
N SER A 8 12.28 -20.42 -31.50
CA SER A 8 11.55 -20.85 -30.31
C SER A 8 10.31 -20.00 -30.14
N ARG A 9 9.13 -20.59 -30.40
CA ARG A 9 7.82 -19.98 -30.10
C ARG A 9 7.70 -19.73 -28.59
N LEU A 10 7.72 -18.47 -28.19
CA LEU A 10 7.31 -18.04 -26.86
C LEU A 10 5.78 -18.06 -26.81
N SER A 11 5.22 -19.02 -26.08
CA SER A 11 3.82 -18.98 -25.64
C SER A 11 3.59 -17.75 -24.75
N PRO A 12 2.50 -16.97 -24.94
CA PRO A 12 2.19 -15.85 -24.08
C PRO A 12 1.74 -16.40 -22.71
N GLY A 13 2.67 -16.43 -21.76
CA GLY A 13 2.37 -16.67 -20.37
C GLY A 13 1.55 -15.50 -19.85
N ILE A 14 0.39 -15.79 -19.27
CA ILE A 14 -0.39 -14.82 -18.49
C ILE A 14 0.53 -14.33 -17.36
N GLU A 15 1.01 -13.09 -17.47
CA GLU A 15 1.74 -12.45 -16.39
C GLU A 15 0.87 -12.48 -15.15
N LYS A 16 1.39 -13.07 -14.06
CA LYS A 16 0.74 -13.05 -12.76
C LYS A 16 0.64 -11.58 -12.33
N VAL A 17 -0.53 -10.99 -12.50
CA VAL A 17 -0.84 -9.66 -11.99
C VAL A 17 -0.78 -9.75 -10.47
N ASN A 18 0.35 -9.33 -9.90
CA ASN A 18 0.42 -8.99 -8.50
C ASN A 18 -0.50 -7.78 -8.31
N ILE A 19 -1.75 -8.02 -7.94
CA ILE A 19 -2.67 -7.00 -7.42
C ILE A 19 -2.07 -6.58 -6.07
N GLY A 20 -1.06 -5.73 -6.17
CA GLY A 20 -0.17 -5.39 -5.08
C GLY A 20 -0.97 -4.73 -3.97
N ALA A 21 -0.83 -5.28 -2.76
CA ALA A 21 -1.12 -4.55 -1.54
C ALA A 21 -0.58 -3.10 -1.68
N PRO A 22 -1.29 -2.08 -1.18
CA PRO A 22 -0.89 -0.69 -1.34
C PRO A 22 0.58 -0.52 -0.97
N LYS A 23 1.42 -0.16 -1.95
CA LYS A 23 2.84 0.10 -1.72
C LYS A 23 2.95 1.46 -1.04
N LEU A 24 2.73 1.49 0.28
CA LEU A 24 3.01 2.65 1.11
C LEU A 24 4.52 2.87 1.08
N ILE A 25 4.98 3.84 0.29
CA ILE A 25 6.38 4.26 0.26
C ILE A 25 6.69 4.83 1.65
N PRO A 26 7.58 4.22 2.44
CA PRO A 26 7.99 4.81 3.70
C PRO A 26 8.86 6.03 3.35
N GLN A 27 8.30 7.23 3.48
CA GLN A 27 9.15 8.41 3.53
C GLN A 27 10.01 8.28 4.79
N LYS A 28 11.31 8.03 4.61
CA LYS A 28 12.31 8.20 5.67
C LYS A 28 12.42 9.70 5.95
N SER A 29 11.52 10.24 6.75
CA SER A 29 11.74 11.51 7.43
C SER A 29 12.78 11.26 8.51
N LYS A 30 13.93 11.91 8.38
CA LYS A 30 14.98 11.97 9.40
C LYS A 30 14.44 12.87 10.52
N VAL A 31 13.67 12.29 11.43
CA VAL A 31 13.20 12.96 12.65
C VAL A 31 14.33 12.83 13.68
N GLU A 32 14.89 13.97 14.11
CA GLU A 32 15.69 14.02 15.34
C GLU A 32 14.80 13.52 16.47
N LYS A 33 15.12 12.35 17.01
CA LYS A 33 14.36 11.71 18.06
C LYS A 33 14.60 12.45 19.38
N ASN A 34 13.60 13.19 19.82
CA ASN A 34 13.28 13.14 21.23
C ASN A 34 12.62 11.77 21.42
N ASP A 35 13.29 10.83 22.10
CA ASP A 35 12.79 9.43 22.24
C ASP A 35 11.42 9.35 22.95
N ASP A 36 10.96 10.45 23.56
CA ASP A 36 9.68 10.56 24.27
C ASP A 36 8.48 11.04 23.40
N GLU A 37 8.68 11.46 22.14
CA GLU A 37 7.56 11.97 21.34
C GLU A 37 6.81 10.84 20.61
N PRO A 38 5.49 10.68 20.83
CA PRO A 38 4.69 9.65 20.19
C PRO A 38 4.58 9.85 18.67
N VAL A 39 5.06 8.89 17.90
CA VAL A 39 5.04 8.90 16.43
C VAL A 39 4.23 7.72 15.89
N VAL A 40 3.47 7.95 14.81
CA VAL A 40 2.70 6.89 14.15
C VAL A 40 3.62 5.96 13.35
N ILE A 41 3.62 4.67 13.68
CA ILE A 41 4.45 3.65 13.01
C ILE A 41 3.54 2.72 12.21
N LEU A 42 3.34 3.06 10.94
CA LEU A 42 2.47 2.32 10.00
C LEU A 42 2.79 0.82 9.90
N ASN A 43 4.07 0.45 10.00
CA ASN A 43 4.47 -0.97 9.93
C ASN A 43 3.87 -1.81 11.05
N LYS A 44 3.58 -1.23 12.22
CA LYS A 44 2.89 -1.95 13.31
C LYS A 44 1.45 -2.30 12.92
N PHE A 45 0.78 -1.46 12.11
CA PHE A 45 -0.62 -1.68 11.69
C PHE A 45 -0.77 -2.81 10.68
N MET A 46 0.31 -3.15 9.97
CA MET A 46 0.29 -4.19 8.93
C MET A 46 0.51 -5.60 9.51
N LYS A 47 0.73 -5.71 10.82
CA LYS A 47 0.90 -7.00 11.48
C LYS A 47 -0.46 -7.71 11.62
N PRO A 48 -0.54 -9.02 11.37
CA PRO A 48 -1.80 -9.77 11.45
C PRO A 48 -2.35 -9.88 12.88
N ASP A 49 -1.49 -9.75 13.89
CA ASP A 49 -1.79 -9.79 15.33
C ASP A 49 -1.88 -8.37 15.94
N PHE A 50 -2.09 -7.35 15.13
CA PHE A 50 -2.17 -5.97 15.61
C PHE A 50 -3.34 -5.77 16.58
N VAL A 51 -3.00 -5.29 17.79
CA VAL A 51 -3.97 -4.87 18.82
C VAL A 51 -3.80 -3.37 19.05
N ALA A 52 -4.86 -2.61 18.81
CA ALA A 52 -4.81 -1.14 18.85
C ALA A 52 -4.51 -0.62 20.26
N GLU A 53 -5.11 -1.23 21.28
CA GLU A 53 -4.95 -0.87 22.69
C GLU A 53 -3.50 -1.01 23.14
N ASN A 54 -2.85 -2.14 22.83
CA ASN A 54 -1.45 -2.37 23.16
C ASN A 54 -0.54 -1.36 22.48
N TYR A 55 -0.79 -1.08 21.20
CA TYR A 55 -0.03 -0.08 20.46
C TYR A 55 -0.17 1.32 21.09
N LEU A 56 -1.38 1.71 21.49
CA LEU A 56 -1.62 3.00 22.13
C LEU A 56 -0.95 3.08 23.51
N MET A 57 -1.05 2.03 24.32
CA MET A 57 -0.41 2.00 25.63
C MET A 57 1.12 2.11 25.52
N GLU A 58 1.74 1.33 24.64
CA GLU A 58 3.19 1.41 24.38
C GLU A 58 3.62 2.79 23.84
N THR A 59 2.79 3.40 22.98
CA THR A 59 3.16 4.66 22.31
C THR A 59 2.94 5.87 23.21
N LEU A 60 2.00 5.80 24.14
CA LEU A 60 1.56 6.93 24.96
C LEU A 60 1.99 6.84 26.44
N GLU A 61 2.74 5.80 26.84
CA GLU A 61 3.11 5.52 28.24
C GLU A 61 3.68 6.74 28.98
N ASN A 62 4.56 7.51 28.32
CA ASN A 62 5.19 8.71 28.87
C ASN A 62 4.80 10.00 28.11
N ALA A 63 3.73 9.95 27.32
CA ALA A 63 3.34 11.06 26.46
C ALA A 63 2.67 12.18 27.26
N THR A 64 3.05 13.43 26.97
CA THR A 64 2.37 14.62 27.51
C THR A 64 1.09 14.91 26.74
N GLU A 65 0.11 15.56 27.37
CA GLU A 65 -1.16 15.93 26.73
C GLU A 65 -1.00 16.68 25.39
N PRO A 66 -0.10 17.68 25.23
CA PRO A 66 0.17 18.28 23.92
C PRO A 66 0.63 17.28 22.86
N SER A 67 1.49 16.33 23.24
CA SER A 67 2.01 15.30 22.35
C SER A 67 0.95 14.28 21.96
N ILE A 68 0.04 13.93 22.89
CA ILE A 68 -1.12 13.07 22.60
C ILE A 68 -2.03 13.73 21.56
N ARG A 69 -2.30 15.04 21.69
CA ARG A 69 -3.08 15.78 20.68
C ARG A 69 -2.40 15.80 19.32
N HIS A 70 -1.09 15.99 19.29
CA HIS A 70 -0.31 15.95 18.05
C HIS A 70 -0.38 14.55 17.40
N PHE A 71 -0.14 13.50 18.19
CA PHE A 71 -0.23 12.12 17.75
C PHE A 71 -1.60 11.76 17.20
N ARG A 72 -2.68 12.18 17.88
CA ARG A 72 -4.06 12.01 17.39
C ARG A 72 -4.26 12.67 16.03
N LYS A 73 -3.80 13.91 15.86
CA LYS A 73 -3.90 14.63 14.59
C LYS A 73 -3.13 13.92 13.47
N SER A 74 -1.96 13.35 13.79
CA SER A 74 -1.18 12.54 12.87
C SER A 74 -1.92 11.25 12.45
N LEU A 75 -2.58 10.56 13.38
CA LEU A 75 -3.43 9.40 13.07
C LEU A 75 -4.59 9.77 12.13
N GLU A 76 -5.27 10.90 12.39
CA GLU A 76 -6.36 11.40 11.54
C GLU A 76 -5.87 11.73 10.12
N GLY A 77 -4.69 12.36 10.01
CA GLY A 77 -4.05 12.64 8.73
C GLY A 77 -3.74 11.38 7.93
N ILE A 78 -3.14 10.38 8.59
CA ILE A 78 -2.82 9.09 7.99
C ILE A 78 -4.09 8.35 7.54
N LYS A 79 -5.14 8.33 8.37
CA LYS A 79 -6.43 7.74 8.01
C LYS A 79 -7.00 8.36 6.73
N LYS A 80 -6.96 9.70 6.62
CA LYS A 80 -7.44 10.41 5.43
C LYS A 80 -6.66 10.01 4.18
N VAL A 81 -5.33 9.99 4.25
CA VAL A 81 -4.46 9.61 3.12
C VAL A 81 -4.69 8.15 2.72
N ALA A 82 -4.77 7.24 3.70
CA ALA A 82 -5.02 5.82 3.44
C ALA A 82 -6.39 5.60 2.77
N THR A 83 -7.42 6.31 3.22
CA THR A 83 -8.77 6.24 2.64
C THR A 83 -8.77 6.71 1.18
N GLN A 84 -8.15 7.86 0.90
CA GLN A 84 -8.05 8.40 -0.45
C GLN A 84 -7.25 7.46 -1.37
N SER A 85 -6.14 6.90 -0.88
CA SER A 85 -5.35 5.94 -1.65
C SER A 85 -6.14 4.67 -1.95
N LEU A 86 -6.90 4.15 -0.98
CA LEU A 86 -7.74 2.97 -1.19
C LEU A 86 -8.80 3.23 -2.25
N GLN A 87 -9.52 4.36 -2.16
CA GLN A 87 -10.53 4.75 -3.14
C GLN A 87 -9.94 4.86 -4.55
N LYS A 88 -8.77 5.49 -4.69
CA LYS A 88 -8.07 5.62 -5.97
C LYS A 88 -7.67 4.26 -6.55
N ASN A 89 -7.16 3.37 -5.71
CA ASN A 89 -6.72 2.04 -6.14
C ASN A 89 -7.92 1.19 -6.57
N VAL A 90 -8.98 1.11 -5.76
CA VAL A 90 -10.21 0.37 -6.11
C VAL A 90 -10.82 0.89 -7.41
N TYR A 91 -10.89 2.21 -7.59
CA TYR A 91 -11.39 2.78 -8.83
C TYR A 91 -10.52 2.41 -10.04
N LYS A 92 -9.19 2.48 -9.88
CA LYS A 92 -8.24 2.09 -10.93
C LYS A 92 -8.40 0.62 -11.30
N ASP A 93 -8.41 -0.27 -10.30
CA ASP A 93 -8.51 -1.70 -10.51
C ASP A 93 -9.82 -2.07 -11.22
N TYR A 94 -10.93 -1.43 -10.83
CA TYR A 94 -12.21 -1.60 -11.51
C TYR A 94 -12.17 -1.11 -12.96
N LYS A 95 -11.58 0.07 -13.21
CA LYS A 95 -11.44 0.61 -14.57
C LYS A 95 -10.62 -0.33 -15.45
N ASP A 96 -9.48 -0.79 -14.94
CA ASP A 96 -8.59 -1.70 -15.66
C ASP A 96 -9.30 -3.03 -15.95
N PHE A 97 -10.05 -3.57 -14.97
CA PHE A 97 -10.88 -4.76 -15.17
C PHE A 97 -11.90 -4.59 -16.30
N VAL A 98 -12.63 -3.46 -16.35
CA VAL A 98 -13.62 -3.19 -17.40
C VAL A 98 -12.95 -3.08 -18.78
N VAL A 99 -11.81 -2.41 -18.88
CA VAL A 99 -11.07 -2.26 -20.14
C VAL A 99 -10.59 -3.63 -20.64
N ILE A 100 -9.92 -4.40 -19.77
CA ILE A 100 -9.41 -5.74 -20.09
C ILE A 100 -10.57 -6.64 -20.53
N THR A 101 -11.70 -6.62 -19.81
CA THR A 101 -12.87 -7.45 -20.15
C THR A 101 -13.43 -7.09 -21.53
N ARG A 102 -13.47 -5.79 -21.89
CA ARG A 102 -13.90 -5.35 -23.22
C ARG A 102 -12.95 -5.80 -24.32
N GLU A 103 -11.65 -5.68 -24.10
CA GLU A 103 -10.63 -6.13 -25.04
C GLU A 103 -10.74 -7.65 -25.29
N ILE A 104 -10.90 -8.45 -24.23
CA ILE A 104 -11.11 -9.89 -24.34
C ILE A 104 -12.37 -10.20 -25.17
N ASN A 105 -13.48 -9.53 -24.91
CA ASN A 105 -14.72 -9.74 -25.66
C ASN A 105 -14.58 -9.37 -27.15
N SER A 106 -13.81 -8.33 -27.47
CA SER A 106 -13.55 -7.92 -28.86
C SER A 106 -12.54 -8.81 -29.61
N VAL A 107 -11.77 -9.63 -28.89
CA VAL A 107 -10.78 -10.55 -29.48
C VAL A 107 -11.38 -11.94 -29.68
N ILE A 108 -12.36 -12.32 -28.87
CA ILE A 108 -12.99 -13.66 -28.88
C ILE A 108 -14.24 -13.73 -29.78
N PHE A 109 -14.88 -12.59 -30.07
CA PHE A 109 -16.03 -12.46 -30.97
C PHE A 109 -15.74 -11.48 -32.10
#